data_AF-K1T6G5-F1
#
_entry.id   AF-K1T6G5-F1
#
_cell.length_a   1.000
_cell.length_b   1.000
_cell.length_c   1.000
_cell.angle_alpha   90.00
_cell.angle_beta   90.00
_cell.angle_gamma   90.00
#
_symmetry.space_group_name_H-M   'P 1'
#
loop_
_entity.id
_entity.type
_entity.pdbx_description
1 polymer ?
#
loop_
_entity_poly.entity_id
_entity_poly.type
_entity_poly.pdbx_seq_one_letter_code
_entity_poly.pdbx_strand_id
1 'polypeptide(L)'
;MQGDKVVLQVFEGTNGISLTNTKISFTGKPLEIPLSTEMLGRTFNGAGKPIDGLGEVFPQKYGDINGRALNPVARSYPRNYIHTGISS
;
A
#
# COMPACT_ATOMS: atom_id res chain seq x y z
N MET A 1 10.17 -16.13 9.71
CA MET A 1 11.27 -16.12 10.70
C MET A 1 11.73 -17.55 10.88
N GLN A 2 13.03 -17.81 10.85
CA GLN A 2 13.55 -19.15 11.09
C GLN A 2 14.59 -19.04 12.23
N GLY A 3 14.18 -19.44 13.44
CA GLY A 3 14.93 -19.15 14.67
C GLY A 3 15.18 -17.64 14.84
N ASP A 4 16.43 -17.28 15.10
CA ASP A 4 16.87 -15.89 15.32
C ASP A 4 17.19 -15.11 14.02
N LYS A 5 16.88 -15.67 12.84
CA LYS A 5 17.16 -15.02 11.54
C LYS A 5 15.90 -14.50 10.87
N VAL A 6 16.01 -13.28 10.34
CA VAL A 6 14.98 -12.59 9.56
C VAL A 6 15.60 -12.11 8.24
N VAL A 7 14.90 -12.35 7.14
CA VAL A 7 15.24 -11.79 5.82
C VAL A 7 14.27 -10.65 5.54
N LEU A 8 14.79 -9.50 5.16
CA LEU A 8 14.03 -8.29 4.86
C LEU A 8 14.28 -7.88 3.41
N GLN A 9 13.24 -7.42 2.73
CA GLN A 9 13.34 -6.82 1.40
C GLN A 9 13.33 -5.29 1.55
N VAL A 10 14.35 -4.62 0.99
CA VAL A 10 14.46 -3.16 1.00
C VAL A 10 13.88 -2.61 -0.30
N PHE A 11 12.90 -1.70 -0.20
CA PHE A 11 12.20 -1.13 -1.36
C PHE A 11 12.97 -0.02 -2.08
N GLU A 12 13.76 0.79 -1.35
CA GLU A 12 14.57 1.88 -1.93
C GLU A 12 15.95 1.42 -2.44
N GLY A 13 16.21 0.10 -2.41
CA GLY A 13 17.50 -0.49 -2.77
C GLY A 13 18.51 -0.52 -1.62
N THR A 14 19.58 -1.30 -1.78
CA THR A 14 20.60 -1.53 -0.74
C THR A 14 21.86 -0.68 -0.92
N ASN A 15 21.89 0.21 -1.92
CA ASN A 15 23.04 1.05 -2.21
C ASN A 15 23.27 2.07 -1.09
N GLY A 16 24.43 2.00 -0.43
CA GLY A 16 24.80 2.92 0.66
C GLY A 16 24.47 2.42 2.07
N ILE A 17 23.86 1.23 2.22
CA ILE A 17 23.60 0.64 3.55
C ILE A 17 24.88 -0.05 4.05
N SER A 18 25.47 0.48 5.12
CA SER A 18 26.62 -0.13 5.78
C SER A 18 26.17 -1.30 6.67
N LEU A 19 26.86 -2.44 6.59
CA LEU A 19 26.57 -3.64 7.38
C LEU A 19 26.80 -3.44 8.89
N THR A 20 27.64 -2.49 9.28
CA THR A 20 28.08 -2.29 10.67
C THR A 20 27.42 -1.11 11.39
N ASN A 21 26.81 -0.16 10.67
CA ASN A 21 26.26 1.06 11.27
C ASN A 21 24.78 1.32 10.92
N THR A 22 24.03 0.26 10.59
CA THR A 22 22.59 0.38 10.27
C THR A 22 21.76 -0.13 11.44
N LYS A 23 20.81 0.69 11.90
CA LYS A 23 19.85 0.31 12.94
C LYS A 23 18.52 -0.04 12.28
N ILE A 24 18.01 -1.23 12.57
CA ILE A 24 16.70 -1.70 12.09
C ILE A 24 15.71 -1.60 13.23
N SER A 25 14.52 -1.06 12.96
CA SER A 25 13.40 -1.04 13.91
C SER A 25 12.21 -1.74 13.28
N PHE A 26 11.61 -2.68 14.01
CA PHE A 26 10.41 -3.38 13.56
C PHE A 26 9.18 -2.62 14.04
N THR A 27 8.33 -2.19 13.11
CA THR A 27 7.05 -1.53 13.41
C THR A 27 5.98 -2.50 13.93
N GLY A 28 6.20 -3.82 13.82
CA GLY A 28 5.29 -4.87 14.33
C GLY A 28 3.94 -4.94 13.60
N LYS A 29 3.78 -4.21 12.51
CA LYS A 29 2.58 -4.14 11.70
C LYS A 29 2.92 -4.45 10.23
N PRO A 30 2.00 -5.06 9.47
CA PRO A 30 2.17 -5.18 8.03
C PRO A 30 2.23 -3.79 7.38
N LEU A 31 2.55 -3.76 6.09
CA LEU A 31 2.52 -2.52 5.32
C LEU A 31 1.06 -2.04 5.20
N GLU A 32 0.77 -0.87 5.77
CA GLU A 32 -0.56 -0.25 5.74
C GLU A 32 -0.51 1.06 4.97
N ILE A 33 -1.57 1.36 4.22
CA ILE A 33 -1.75 2.64 3.53
C ILE A 33 -2.76 3.50 4.31
N PRO A 34 -2.48 4.81 4.47
CA PRO A 34 -3.45 5.77 4.97
C PRO A 34 -4.61 5.92 3.99
N LEU A 35 -5.84 5.61 4.43
CA LEU A 35 -7.07 5.74 3.65
C LEU A 35 -7.88 6.94 4.14
N SER A 36 -8.26 7.81 3.21
CA SER A 36 -9.17 8.94 3.45
C SER A 36 -9.99 9.22 2.20
N THR A 37 -11.18 9.77 2.37
CA THR A 37 -12.01 10.27 1.25
C THR A 37 -11.30 11.42 0.51
N GLU A 38 -10.41 12.14 1.20
CA GLU A 38 -9.59 13.22 0.64
C GLU A 38 -8.51 12.74 -0.34
N MET A 39 -8.32 11.43 -0.49
CA MET A 39 -7.39 10.90 -1.50
C MET A 39 -7.91 11.07 -2.93
N LEU A 40 -9.22 11.28 -3.11
CA LEU A 40 -9.81 11.49 -4.42
C LEU A 40 -9.28 12.80 -5.04
N GLY A 41 -8.64 12.69 -6.21
CA GLY A 41 -8.03 13.83 -6.91
C GLY A 41 -6.59 14.14 -6.49
N ARG A 42 -6.05 13.43 -5.50
CA ARG A 42 -4.64 13.54 -5.09
C ARG A 42 -3.75 12.57 -5.87
N THR A 43 -2.47 12.91 -5.98
CA THR A 43 -1.48 12.07 -6.66
C THR A 43 -0.50 11.51 -5.64
N PHE A 44 -0.32 10.19 -5.63
CA PHE A 44 0.56 9.47 -4.71
C PHE A 44 1.65 8.72 -5.47
N ASN A 45 2.79 8.50 -4.83
CA ASN A 45 3.81 7.58 -5.33
C ASN A 45 3.48 6.10 -4.98
N GLY A 46 4.29 5.16 -5.48
CA GLY A 46 4.13 3.73 -5.21
C GLY A 46 4.29 3.32 -3.73
N ALA A 47 4.80 4.21 -2.87
CA ALA A 47 4.91 4.00 -1.43
C ALA A 47 3.75 4.65 -0.64
N GLY A 48 2.74 5.20 -1.33
CA GLY A 48 1.58 5.85 -0.69
C GLY A 48 1.86 7.26 -0.14
N LYS A 49 2.98 7.89 -0.49
CA LYS A 49 3.28 9.28 -0.13
C LYS A 49 2.70 10.24 -1.17
N PRO A 50 2.05 11.34 -0.76
CA PRO A 50 1.55 12.33 -1.71
C PRO A 50 2.71 13.03 -2.43
N ILE A 51 2.58 13.18 -3.74
CA ILE A 51 3.55 13.88 -4.62
C ILE A 51 2.96 15.13 -5.27
N ASP A 52 1.73 15.48 -4.87
CA ASP A 52 1.00 16.64 -5.39
C ASP A 52 1.45 17.98 -4.78
N GLY A 53 2.30 17.96 -3.74
CA GLY A 53 2.75 19.18 -3.05
C GLY A 53 1.68 19.86 -2.21
N LEU A 54 0.51 19.22 -2.01
CA LEU A 54 -0.64 19.77 -1.30
C LEU A 54 -0.63 19.47 0.22
N GLY A 55 0.50 19.00 0.75
CA GLY A 55 0.66 18.63 2.17
C GLY A 55 0.36 17.15 2.44
N GLU A 56 0.23 16.77 3.71
CA GLU A 56 -0.10 15.39 4.07
C GLU A 56 -1.61 15.11 3.92
N VAL A 57 -2.00 13.84 3.74
CA VAL A 57 -3.41 13.43 3.85
C VAL A 57 -3.70 13.17 5.32
N PHE A 58 -4.86 13.57 5.82
CA PHE A 58 -5.32 13.12 7.13
C PHE A 58 -6.01 11.74 6.99
N PRO A 59 -5.36 10.64 7.42
CA PRO A 59 -5.96 9.31 7.31
C PRO A 59 -7.15 9.17 8.27
N GLN A 60 -8.26 8.69 7.75
CA GLN A 60 -9.38 8.23 8.59
C GLN A 60 -9.17 6.81 9.07
N LYS A 61 -8.48 5.98 8.28
CA LYS A 61 -8.21 4.58 8.57
C LYS A 61 -6.89 4.13 7.96
N TYR A 62 -6.22 3.18 8.59
CA TYR A 62 -5.11 2.45 7.99
C TYR A 62 -5.62 1.11 7.44
N GLY A 63 -5.27 0.80 6.18
CA GLY A 63 -5.65 -0.43 5.51
C GLY A 63 -4.43 -1.24 5.09
N ASP A 64 -4.40 -2.54 5.39
CA ASP A 64 -3.38 -3.47 4.91
C ASP A 64 -3.42 -3.57 3.38
N ILE A 65 -2.26 -3.40 2.75
CA ILE A 65 -2.12 -3.45 1.29
C ILE A 65 -2.44 -4.82 0.69
N ASN A 66 -2.30 -5.90 1.47
CA ASN A 66 -2.59 -7.25 1.00
C ASN A 66 -4.09 -7.46 0.78
N GLY A 67 -4.92 -6.59 1.36
CA GLY A 67 -6.36 -6.72 1.34
C GLY A 67 -6.84 -8.00 2.00
N ARG A 68 -8.09 -8.36 1.74
CA ARG A 68 -8.70 -9.60 2.24
C ARG A 68 -9.45 -10.27 1.09
N ALA A 69 -9.30 -11.59 0.98
CA ALA A 69 -10.03 -12.34 -0.03
C ALA A 69 -11.55 -12.21 0.18
N LEU A 70 -12.28 -11.88 -0.88
CA LEU A 70 -13.73 -11.76 -0.84
C LEU A 70 -14.38 -13.15 -0.77
N ASN A 71 -15.20 -13.37 0.25
CA ASN A 71 -15.96 -14.62 0.46
C ASN A 71 -16.82 -14.93 -0.79
N PRO A 72 -16.69 -16.11 -1.42
CA PRO A 72 -17.48 -16.51 -2.59
C PRO A 72 -19.00 -16.37 -2.44
N VAL A 73 -19.55 -16.65 -1.26
CA VAL A 73 -21.00 -16.58 -1.01
C VAL A 73 -21.49 -15.12 -0.98
N ALA A 74 -20.62 -14.18 -0.59
CA ALA A 74 -20.94 -12.76 -0.58
C ALA A 74 -20.75 -12.09 -1.96
N ARG A 75 -20.28 -12.84 -2.98
CA ARG A 75 -20.07 -12.29 -4.31
C ARG A 75 -21.41 -12.10 -5.02
N SER A 76 -21.68 -10.88 -5.45
CA SER A 76 -22.80 -10.60 -6.35
C SER A 76 -22.34 -10.79 -7.79
N TYR A 77 -23.16 -11.47 -8.59
CA TYR A 77 -22.86 -11.67 -10.01
C TYR A 77 -22.95 -10.33 -10.76
N PRO A 78 -21.91 -9.88 -11.48
CA PRO A 78 -21.95 -8.61 -12.19
C PRO A 78 -22.97 -8.70 -13.33
N ARG A 79 -23.96 -7.79 -13.34
CA ARG A 79 -25.00 -7.71 -14.39
C ARG A 79 -25.06 -6.36 -15.08
N ASN A 80 -24.30 -5.38 -14.61
CA ASN A 80 -24.37 -4.01 -15.11
C ASN A 80 -23.42 -3.81 -16.29
N TYR A 81 -23.93 -3.15 -17.32
CA TYR A 81 -23.14 -2.71 -18.47
C TYR A 81 -22.34 -1.45 -18.13
N ILE A 82 -21.08 -1.40 -18.58
CA ILE A 82 -20.23 -0.21 -18.50
C ILE A 82 -20.00 0.27 -19.93
N HIS A 83 -20.47 1.48 -20.25
CA HIS A 83 -20.20 2.10 -21.53
C HIS A 83 -18.79 2.69 -21.55
N THR A 84 -17.87 2.03 -22.26
CA THR A 84 -16.47 2.46 -22.35
C THR A 84 -16.24 3.56 -23.40
N GLY A 85 -17.21 3.83 -24.28
CA GLY A 85 -17.11 4.83 -25.34
C GLY A 85 -16.18 4.45 -26.50
N ILE A 86 -15.62 3.25 -26.49
CA ILE A 86 -14.74 2.73 -27.54
C ILE A 86 -15.55 1.77 -28.40
N SER A 87 -15.75 2.11 -29.67
CA SER A 87 -16.27 1.16 -30.67
C SER A 87 -15.06 0.46 -31.29
N SER A 88 -14.96 -0.84 -31.08
CA SER A 88 -13.81 -1.67 -31.51
C SER A 88 -13.96 -2.18 -32.94
#